data_AF-A0A958WHT8-F1
#
_entry.id   AF-A0A958WHT8-F1
#
_cell.length_a   1.000
_cell.length_b   1.000
_cell.length_c   1.000
_cell.angle_alpha   90.00
_cell.angle_beta   90.00
_cell.angle_gamma   90.00
#
_symmetry.space_group_name_H-M   'P 1'
#
loop_
_entity.id
_entity.type
_entity.pdbx_description
1 polymer ?
#
loop_
_entity_poly.entity_id
_entity_poly.type
_entity_poly.pdbx_seq_one_letter_code
_entity_poly.pdbx_strand_id
1 'polypeptide(L)' 'MSVFQSILLAIVEGLTEFLPVSSTGHMIIVSSLMGMAEDPFTKTFTVAIQLGAILSVVV' A
#
# COMPACT_ATOMS: atom_id res chain seq x y z
N MET A 1 10.36 2.79 7.36
CA MET A 1 9.65 1.55 6.93
C MET A 1 10.58 0.34 7.01
N SER A 2 10.16 -0.76 7.65
CA SER A 2 10.90 -2.05 7.68
C SER A 2 10.38 -3.04 6.64
N VAL A 3 11.12 -4.12 6.35
CA VAL A 3 10.72 -5.16 5.38
C VAL A 3 9.33 -5.74 5.70
N PHE A 4 9.08 -6.02 6.98
CA PHE A 4 7.76 -6.52 7.41
C PHE A 4 6.65 -5.50 7.09
N GLN A 5 6.91 -4.21 7.36
CA GLN A 5 5.94 -3.16 7.08
C GLN A 5 5.67 -3.01 5.57
N SER A 6 6.72 -3.11 4.74
CA SER A 6 6.61 -3.07 3.28
C SER A 6 5.79 -4.23 2.72
N ILE A 7 6.02 -5.45 3.22
CA ILE A 7 5.27 -6.65 2.80
C ILE A 7 3.79 -6.50 3.18
N LEU A 8 3.50 -6.04 4.40
CA LEU A 8 2.13 -5.85 4.85
C LEU A 8 1.37 -4.86 3.96
N LEU A 9 1.98 -3.70 3.68
CA LEU A 9 1.40 -2.70 2.78
C LEU A 9 1.21 -3.23 1.35
N ALA A 10 2.18 -3.97 0.82
CA ALA A 10 2.07 -4.56 -0.52
C ALA A 10 0.92 -5.58 -0.63
N ILE A 11 0.69 -6.39 0.42
CA ILE A 11 -0.45 -7.30 0.48
C ILE A 11 -1.77 -6.52 0.53
N VAL A 12 -1.86 -5.48 1.36
CA VAL A 12 -3.07 -4.66 1.47
C VAL A 12 -3.40 -4.02 0.13
N GLU A 13 -2.42 -3.37 -0.51
CA GLU A 13 -2.57 -2.78 -1.84
C GLU A 13 -3.02 -3.80 -2.88
N GLY A 14 -2.27 -4.91 -3.03
CA GLY A 14 -2.58 -5.93 -4.04
C GLY A 14 -3.95 -6.60 -3.85
N LEU A 15 -4.45 -6.68 -2.60
CA LEU A 15 -5.79 -7.22 -2.33
C LEU A 15 -6.90 -6.19 -2.51
N THR A 16 -6.66 -4.91 -2.22
CA THR A 16 -7.72 -3.90 -2.16
C THR A 16 -7.85 -3.07 -3.43
N GLU A 17 -6.83 -3.04 -4.28
CA GLU A 17 -6.84 -2.24 -5.52
C GLU A 17 -7.84 -2.76 -6.56
N PHE A 18 -8.09 -4.09 -6.59
CA PHE A 18 -9.04 -4.69 -7.53
C PHE A 18 -10.47 -4.81 -6.98
N LEU A 19 -10.62 -4.62 -5.67
CA LEU A 19 -11.90 -4.72 -4.99
C LEU A 19 -12.52 -3.33 -4.84
N PRO A 20 -13.85 -3.19 -4.94
CA PRO A 20 -14.54 -1.89 -4.79
C PRO A 20 -14.62 -1.46 -3.30
N VAL A 21 -13.48 -1.41 -2.62
CA VAL A 21 -13.35 -1.17 -1.16
C VAL A 21 -12.39 -0.02 -0.81
N SER A 22 -11.79 0.64 -1.82
CA SER A 22 -10.81 1.73 -1.68
C SER A 22 -9.49 1.30 -1.02
N SER A 23 -8.47 1.05 -1.84
CA SER A 23 -7.09 0.82 -1.39
C SER A 23 -6.52 1.99 -0.60
N THR A 24 -6.76 3.23 -1.08
CA THR A 24 -6.27 4.46 -0.43
C THR A 24 -6.68 4.55 1.04
N GLY A 25 -7.94 4.22 1.36
CA GLY A 25 -8.43 4.23 2.74
C GLY A 25 -7.73 3.20 3.62
N HIS A 26 -7.59 1.98 3.13
CA HIS A 26 -6.89 0.90 3.85
C HIS A 26 -5.41 1.24 4.08
N MET A 27 -4.75 1.83 3.08
CA MET A 27 -3.35 2.24 3.17
C MET A 27 -3.13 3.32 4.24
N ILE A 28 -4.04 4.30 4.35
CA ILE A 28 -3.99 5.32 5.42
C ILE A 28 -4.18 4.68 6.79
N ILE A 29 -5.16 3.79 6.95
CA ILE A 29 -5.43 3.13 8.23
C ILE A 29 -4.23 2.28 8.66
N VAL A 30 -3.75 1.41 7.79
CA VAL A 30 -2.65 0.48 8.08
C VAL A 30 -1.36 1.22 8.37
N SER A 31 -1.00 2.23 7.56
CA SER A 31 0.20 3.05 7.81
C SER A 31 0.09 3.87 9.10
N SER A 32 -1.12 4.31 9.49
CA SER A 32 -1.35 5.04 10.75
C SER A 32 -1.23 4.13 11.96
N LEU A 33 -1.80 2.91 11.89
CA LEU A 33 -1.68 1.89 12.94
C LEU A 33 -0.22 1.48 13.18
N MET A 34 0.60 1.56 12.14
CA MET A 34 2.04 1.24 12.19
C MET A 34 2.91 2.46 12.53
N GLY A 35 2.31 3.63 12.80
CA GLY A 35 3.02 4.85 13.19
C GLY A 35 3.89 5.46 12.08
N MET A 36 3.58 5.18 10.81
CA MET A 36 4.41 5.58 9.66
C MET A 36 3.65 6.40 8.60
N ALA A 37 2.41 6.81 8.87
CA ALA A 37 1.57 7.56 7.94
C ALA A 37 2.12 8.94 7.57
N GLU A 38 2.84 9.59 8.50
CA GLU A 38 3.41 10.92 8.26
C GLU A 38 4.78 10.89 7.58
N ASP A 39 5.43 9.72 7.51
CA ASP A 39 6.73 9.57 6.86
C ASP A 39 6.60 9.86 5.35
N PRO A 40 7.32 10.86 4.82
CA PRO A 40 7.34 11.15 3.39
C PRO A 40 7.68 9.93 2.53
N PHE A 41 8.57 9.06 3.03
CA PHE A 41 8.95 7.85 2.33
C PHE A 41 7.78 6.87 2.20
N THR A 42 6.95 6.71 3.24
CA THR A 42 5.74 5.87 3.19
C THR A 42 4.81 6.34 2.08
N LYS A 43 4.58 7.66 1.95
CA LYS A 43 3.72 8.22 0.89
C LYS A 43 4.27 7.93 -0.50
N THR A 44 5.58 8.07 -0.70
CA THR A 44 6.20 7.71 -1.99
C THR A 44 6.09 6.21 -2.25
N PHE A 45 6.29 5.39 -1.22
CA PHE A 45 6.19 3.93 -1.32
C PHE A 45 4.78 3.48 -1.69
N THR A 46 3.73 4.04 -1.06
CA THR A 46 2.33 3.68 -1.38
C THR A 46 1.98 3.95 -2.85
N VAL A 47 2.53 5.01 -3.44
CA VAL A 47 2.36 5.30 -4.88
C VAL A 47 3.19 4.33 -5.74
N ALA A 48 4.40 3.98 -5.30
CA ALA A 48 5.26 3.06 -6.06
C ALA A 48 4.69 1.64 -6.13
N ILE A 49 4.09 1.14 -5.05
CA ILE A 49 3.53 -0.23 -5.02
C ILE A 49 2.27 -0.40 -5.87
N GLN A 50 1.52 0.68 -6.14
CA GLN A 50 0.41 0.67 -7.11
C GLN A 50 0.88 0.22 -8.50
N LEU A 51 2.11 0.52 -8.88
CA LEU A 51 2.67 0.04 -10.15
C LEU A 51 2.75 -1.50 -10.19
N GLY A 52 2.98 -2.14 -9.05
CA GLY A 52 2.95 -3.60 -8.93
C GLY A 52 1.53 -4.16 -9.13
N ALA A 53 0.53 -3.51 -8.54
CA ALA A 53 -0.88 -3.86 -8.75
C ALA A 53 -1.29 -3.67 -10.22
N ILE A 54 -0.96 -2.53 -10.83
CA ILE A 54 -1.21 -2.25 -12.25
C ILE A 54 -0.53 -3.31 -13.13
N LEU A 55 0.73 -3.65 -12.86
CA LEU A 55 1.46 -4.65 -13.63
C LEU A 55 0.82 -6.04 -13.53
N SER A 56 0.23 -6.39 -12.38
CA SER A 56 -0.48 -7.67 -12.23
C SER A 56 -1.78 -7.76 -13.03
N VAL A 57 -2.32 -6.64 -13.52
CA VAL A 57 -3.44 -6.63 -14.48
C VAL A 57 -2.96 -6.86 -15.91
N VAL A 58 -1.71 -6.48 -16.21
CA VAL A 58 -1.12 -6.62 -17.54
C VAL A 58 -0.73 -8.07 -17.86
N VAL A 59 -0.41 -8.87 -16.83
CA VAL A 59 -0.01 -10.29 -16.93
C VAL A 59 -1.17 -11.19 -16.58
#